data_AF-A0A3S4U7K3-F1
#
_entry.id   AF-A0A3S4U7K3-F1
#
_cell.length_a   1.000
_cell.length_b   1.000
_cell.length_c   1.000
_cell.angle_alpha   90.00
_cell.angle_beta   90.00
_cell.angle_gamma   90.00
#
_symmetry.space_group_name_H-M   'P 1'
#
loop_
_entity.id
_entity.type
_entity.pdbx_description
1 polymer ?
#
loop_
_entity_poly.entity_id
_entity_poly.type
_entity_poly.pdbx_seq_one_letter_code
_entity_poly.pdbx_strand_id
1 'polypeptide(L)'
;MIEFILRDMFFAAVVGFGFSYACNLPLKTLILSALLAAIAHGLRFTLVEYFHFQTLAIATFIASFCIECLGIVLAKIIKTPAEIIAFPALIPMIPGILCL
;
A
#
# COMPACT_ATOMS: atom_id res chain seq x y z
N MET A 1 -0.06 -10.75 18.29
CA MET A 1 0.82 -10.04 17.33
C MET A 1 0.21 -10.10 15.93
N ILE A 2 0.01 -11.29 15.35
CA ILE A 2 -0.62 -11.51 14.03
C ILE A 2 -2.01 -10.88 13.88
N GLU A 3 -2.86 -10.98 14.92
CA GLU A 3 -4.20 -10.36 14.92
C GLU A 3 -4.20 -8.85 14.64
N PHE A 4 -3.25 -8.11 15.24
CA PHE A 4 -3.15 -6.66 15.03
C PHE A 4 -2.75 -6.34 13.58
N ILE A 5 -1.83 -7.12 13.02
CA ILE A 5 -1.33 -6.96 11.65
C ILE A 5 -2.43 -7.25 10.64
N LEU A 6 -3.17 -8.34 10.85
CA LEU A 6 -4.28 -8.72 9.97
C LEU A 6 -5.36 -7.63 9.97
N ARG A 7 -5.62 -7.04 11.14
CA ARG A 7 -6.58 -5.95 11.31
C ARG A 7 -6.09 -4.67 10.63
N ASP A 8 -4.82 -4.32 10.77
CA ASP A 8 -4.20 -3.17 10.08
C ASP A 8 -4.23 -3.34 8.55
N MET A 9 -3.86 -4.52 8.05
CA MET A 9 -3.95 -4.84 6.61
C MET A 9 -5.39 -4.74 6.10
N PHE A 10 -6.37 -5.18 6.90
CA PHE A 10 -7.78 -5.06 6.57
C PHE A 10 -8.23 -3.59 6.51
N PHE A 11 -7.89 -2.77 7.50
CA PHE A 11 -8.20 -1.35 7.48
C PHE A 11 -7.52 -0.62 6.32
N ALA A 12 -6.25 -0.94 6.03
CA ALA A 12 -5.53 -0.39 4.88
C ALA A 12 -6.20 -0.76 3.55
N ALA A 13 -6.65 -2.02 3.41
CA ALA A 13 -7.40 -2.45 2.23
C ALA A 13 -8.74 -1.72 2.09
N VAL A 14 -9.46 -1.49 3.20
CA VAL A 14 -10.72 -0.73 3.21
C VAL A 14 -10.48 0.75 2.83
N VAL A 15 -9.41 1.36 3.34
CA VAL A 15 -9.04 2.75 2.97
C VAL A 15 -8.66 2.85 1.50
N GLY A 16 -7.84 1.92 0.98
CA GLY A 16 -7.47 1.86 -0.44
C GLY A 16 -8.69 1.66 -1.34
N PHE A 17 -9.62 0.80 -0.92
CA PHE A 17 -10.90 0.59 -1.61
C PHE A 17 -11.76 1.85 -1.61
N GLY A 18 -11.90 2.53 -0.47
CA GLY A 18 -12.69 3.76 -0.34
C GLY A 18 -12.16 4.91 -1.20
N PHE A 19 -10.84 5.09 -1.25
CA PHE A 19 -10.20 6.10 -2.10
C PHE A 19 -10.37 5.77 -3.59
N SER A 20 -10.17 4.52 -3.98
CA SER A 20 -10.43 4.04 -5.34
C SER A 20 -11.89 4.15 -5.75
N TYR A 21 -12.83 3.98 -4.81
CA TYR A 21 -14.25 4.18 -5.08
C TYR A 21 -14.58 5.66 -5.30
N ALA A 22 -14.04 6.55 -4.45
CA ALA A 22 -14.23 8.00 -4.57
C ALA A 22 -13.68 8.57 -5.89
N CYS A 23 -12.60 8.00 -6.40
CA CYS A 23 -11.99 8.39 -7.68
C CYS A 23 -12.71 7.80 -8.92
N ASN A 24 -13.86 7.13 -8.77
CA ASN A 24 -14.65 6.53 -9.86
C ASN A 24 -13.86 5.56 -10.75
N LEU A 25 -13.00 4.72 -10.15
CA LEU A 25 -12.22 3.72 -10.88
C LEU A 25 -13.09 2.58 -11.41
N PRO A 26 -12.68 1.92 -12.51
CA PRO A 26 -13.31 0.67 -12.94
C PRO A 26 -13.12 -0.41 -11.86
N LEU A 27 -14.14 -1.26 -11.67
CA LEU A 27 -14.20 -2.32 -10.64
C LEU A 27 -12.94 -3.21 -10.56
N LYS A 28 -12.26 -3.44 -11.70
CA LYS A 28 -11.03 -4.23 -11.75
C LYS A 28 -9.87 -3.55 -11.00
N THR A 29 -9.75 -2.24 -11.13
CA THR A 29 -8.68 -1.45 -10.50
C THR A 29 -8.96 -1.20 -9.01
N LEU A 30 -10.24 -1.13 -8.63
CA LEU A 30 -10.69 -1.06 -7.24
C LEU A 30 -10.19 -2.25 -6.41
N ILE A 31 -10.36 -3.48 -6.92
CA ILE A 31 -9.90 -4.70 -6.24
C ILE A 31 -8.37 -4.74 -6.15
N LEU A 32 -7.69 -4.30 -7.21
CA LEU A 32 -6.23 -4.28 -7.24
C LEU A 32 -5.62 -3.26 -6.30
N SER A 33 -6.25 -2.10 -6.14
CA SER A 33 -5.83 -1.10 -5.17
C SER A 33 -5.92 -1.65 -3.74
N ALA A 34 -7.03 -2.32 -3.40
CA ALA A 34 -7.18 -2.95 -2.09
C ALA A 34 -6.13 -4.06 -1.85
N LEU A 35 -5.82 -4.85 -2.89
CA LEU A 35 -4.79 -5.89 -2.82
C LEU A 35 -3.39 -5.28 -2.66
N LEU A 36 -3.06 -4.24 -3.42
CA LEU A 36 -1.78 -3.54 -3.32
C LEU A 36 -1.59 -2.88 -1.95
N ALA A 37 -2.64 -2.29 -1.38
CA ALA A 37 -2.59 -1.71 -0.04
C ALA A 37 -2.31 -2.78 1.03
N ALA A 38 -2.93 -3.95 0.92
CA ALA A 38 -2.65 -5.08 1.81
C ALA A 38 -1.20 -5.57 1.66
N ILE A 39 -0.70 -5.72 0.43
CA ILE A 39 0.68 -6.14 0.16
C ILE A 39 1.67 -5.08 0.68
N ALA A 40 1.38 -3.80 0.53
CA ALA A 40 2.23 -2.71 1.01
C ALA A 40 2.41 -2.75 2.54
N HIS A 41 1.32 -2.95 3.27
CA HIS A 41 1.38 -3.10 4.73
C HIS A 41 2.11 -4.38 5.14
N GLY A 42 1.88 -5.48 4.41
CA GLY A 42 2.61 -6.74 4.62
C GLY A 42 4.12 -6.59 4.39
N LEU A 43 4.53 -5.86 3.34
CA LEU A 43 5.93 -5.64 3.01
C LEU A 43 6.63 -4.71 4.02
N ARG A 44 5.91 -3.68 4.50
CA ARG A 44 6.39 -2.83 5.60
C ARG A 44 6.62 -3.67 6.86
N PHE A 45 5.68 -4.56 7.20
CA PHE A 45 5.78 -5.42 8.37
C PHE A 45 6.97 -6.38 8.28
N THR A 46 7.17 -7.04 7.12
CA THR A 46 8.32 -7.92 6.92
C THR A 46 9.65 -7.16 7.01
N LEU A 47 9.74 -5.92 6.52
CA LEU A 47 10.97 -5.13 6.67
C LEU A 47 11.23 -4.69 8.11
N VAL A 48 10.20 -4.39 8.90
CA VAL A 48 10.39 -3.96 10.29
C VAL A 48 10.75 -5.13 11.20
N GLU A 49 10.06 -6.27 11.06
CA GLU A 49 10.19 -7.40 11.98
C GLU A 49 11.34 -8.35 11.62
N TYR A 50 11.57 -8.59 10.34
CA TYR A 50 12.59 -9.57 9.92
C TYR A 50 13.99 -8.96 9.86
N PHE A 51 14.11 -7.65 9.64
CA PHE A 51 15.40 -6.98 9.50
C PHE A 51 15.79 -6.09 10.69
N HIS A 52 14.92 -5.88 11.69
CA HIS A 52 15.20 -5.00 12.84
C HIS A 52 15.78 -3.63 12.44
N PHE A 53 15.37 -3.09 11.28
CA PHE A 53 15.81 -1.77 10.85
C PHE A 53 15.21 -0.73 11.81
N GLN A 54 16.03 -0.12 12.64
CA GLN A 54 15.63 0.97 13.55
C GLN A 54 15.08 2.20 12.80
N THR A 55 15.36 2.32 11.50
CA THR A 55 14.92 3.44 10.67
C THR A 55 13.65 3.09 9.92
N LEU A 56 12.49 3.35 10.55
CA LEU A 56 11.15 3.21 9.96
C LEU A 56 11.07 3.84 8.56
N ALA A 57 11.76 4.97 8.35
CA ALA A 57 11.77 5.70 7.09
C ALA A 57 12.35 4.89 5.90
N ILE A 58 13.39 4.08 6.12
CA ILE A 58 14.00 3.28 5.05
C ILE A 58 13.10 2.09 4.71
N ALA A 59 12.49 1.49 5.73
CA ALA A 59 11.55 0.39 5.55
C ALA A 59 10.32 0.84 4.75
N THR A 60 9.74 1.99 5.09
CA THR A 60 8.61 2.56 4.35
C THR A 60 9.03 3.01 2.96
N PHE A 61 10.23 3.59 2.78
CA PHE A 61 10.72 4.00 1.47
C PHE A 61 10.86 2.82 0.51
N ILE A 62 11.53 1.74 0.94
CA ILE A 62 11.70 0.53 0.13
C ILE A 62 10.34 -0.11 -0.17
N ALA A 63 9.47 -0.19 0.83
CA ALA A 63 8.16 -0.77 0.64
C ALA A 63 7.28 0.04 -0.32
N SER A 64 7.27 1.37 -0.21
CA SER A 64 6.54 2.24 -1.15
C SER A 64 7.11 2.10 -2.54
N PHE A 65 8.44 2.10 -2.68
CA PHE A 65 9.11 1.96 -3.97
C PHE A 65 8.78 0.64 -4.66
N CYS A 66 8.81 -0.48 -3.93
CA CYS A 66 8.47 -1.79 -4.48
C CYS A 66 7.00 -1.87 -4.93
N ILE A 67 6.08 -1.35 -4.12
CA ILE A 67 4.64 -1.39 -4.43
C ILE A 67 4.29 -0.46 -5.59
N GLU A 68 4.88 0.74 -5.65
CA GLU A 68 4.74 1.66 -6.77
C GLU A 68 5.27 1.06 -8.07
N CYS A 69 6.45 0.45 -8.03
CA CYS A 69 7.03 -0.22 -9.19
C CYS A 69 6.12 -1.36 -9.69
N LEU A 70 5.55 -2.14 -8.76
CA LEU A 70 4.58 -3.18 -9.08
C LEU A 70 3.27 -2.60 -9.63
N GLY A 71 2.81 -1.48 -9.07
CA GLY A 71 1.63 -0.72 -9.51
C GLY A 71 1.77 -0.24 -10.96
N ILE A 72 2.94 0.24 -11.36
CA ILE A 72 3.23 0.65 -12.75
C ILE A 72 3.17 -0.54 -13.71
N VAL A 73 3.70 -1.70 -13.32
CA VAL A 73 3.63 -2.92 -14.12
C VAL A 73 2.18 -3.37 -14.31
N LEU A 74 1.39 -3.39 -13.23
CA LEU A 74 -0.04 -3.72 -13.28
C LEU A 74 -0.84 -2.70 -14.10
N ALA A 75 -0.54 -1.41 -13.98
CA ALA A 75 -1.14 -0.34 -14.77
C ALA A 75 -0.95 -0.57 -16.28
N LYS A 76 0.26 -1.00 -16.67
CA LYS A 76 0.60 -1.32 -18.06
C LYS A 76 -0.15 -2.55 -18.58
N ILE A 77 -0.35 -3.57 -17.73
CA ILE A 77 -1.13 -4.77 -18.08
C ILE A 77 -2.61 -4.42 -18.29
N ILE A 78 -3.14 -3.51 -17.48
CA ILE A 78 -4.58 -3.21 -17.43
C ILE A 78 -4.94 -2.00 -18.31
N LYS A 79 -3.94 -1.36 -18.95
CA LYS A 79 -4.09 -0.14 -19.76
C LYS A 79 -4.82 0.97 -19.02
N THR A 80 -4.58 1.07 -17.72
CA THR A 80 -5.11 2.14 -16.86
C THR A 80 -3.94 3.02 -16.41
N PRO A 81 -4.14 4.35 -16.24
CA PRO A 81 -3.04 5.24 -15.87
C PRO A 81 -2.52 4.88 -14.47
N ALA A 82 -1.19 4.81 -14.31
CA ALA A 82 -0.56 4.27 -13.11
C ALA A 82 -0.85 5.09 -11.84
N GLU A 83 -1.06 6.40 -11.97
CA GLU A 83 -1.45 7.30 -10.86
C GLU A 83 -2.66 6.80 -10.09
N ILE A 84 -3.63 6.20 -10.79
CA ILE A 84 -4.86 5.69 -10.22
C ILE A 84 -4.62 4.56 -9.21
N ILE A 85 -3.53 3.80 -9.38
CA ILE A 85 -3.16 2.66 -8.54
C ILE A 85 -2.18 3.10 -7.46
N ALA A 86 -1.31 4.05 -7.80
CA ALA A 86 -0.26 4.57 -6.94
C ALA A 86 -0.78 5.34 -5.72
N PHE A 87 -1.69 6.30 -5.94
CA PHE A 87 -2.23 7.15 -4.88
C PHE A 87 -2.81 6.39 -3.67
N PRO A 88 -3.73 5.42 -3.85
CA PRO A 88 -4.28 4.67 -2.73
C PRO A 88 -3.27 3.75 -2.04
N ALA A 89 -2.21 3.30 -2.74
CA ALA A 89 -1.16 2.50 -2.14
C ALA A 89 -0.19 3.34 -1.27
N LEU A 90 -0.02 4.63 -1.60
CA LEU A 90 0.85 5.56 -0.87
C LEU A 90 0.25 6.12 0.43
N ILE A 91 -1.08 6.30 0.50
CA ILE A 91 -1.79 6.81 1.68
C ILE A 91 -1.43 6.07 2.97
N PRO A 92 -1.46 4.73 3.05
CA PRO A 92 -1.12 4.00 4.27
C PRO A 92 0.38 4.03 4.61
N MET A 93 1.23 4.52 3.70
CA MET A 93 2.68 4.51 3.89
C MET A 93 3.24 5.83 4.40
N ILE A 94 2.42 6.88 4.48
CA ILE A 94 2.79 8.13 5.14
C ILE A 94 2.94 7.81 6.62
N PRO A 95 4.17 7.87 7.18
CA PRO A 95 4.33 7.77 8.62
C PRO A 95 3.58 8.96 9.22
N GLY A 96 2.60 8.68 10.06
CA GLY A 96 1.88 9.72 10.78
C GLY A 96 2.87 10.65 11.50
N ILE A 97 2.42 11.87 11.82
CA ILE A 97 3.17 12.97 12.45
C ILE A 97 3.89 12.56 13.76
N LEU A 98 3.71 11.32 14.23
CA LEU A 98 4.43 10.65 15.29
C LEU A 98 5.81 10.11 14.84
N CYS A 99 6.60 10.96 14.18
CA CYS A 99 8.03 10.74 14.01
C CYS A 99 8.77 11.99 14.47
N LEU A 100 8.66 12.25 15.78
CA LEU A 100 9.56 13.10 16.55
C LEU A 100 9.76 12.45 17.91
#